data_AF-A0A7S3ZMM2-F1
#
_entry.id   AF-A0A7S3ZMM2-F1
#
_cell.length_a   1.000
_cell.length_b   1.000
_cell.length_c   1.000
_cell.angle_alpha   90.00
_cell.angle_beta   90.00
_cell.angle_gamma   90.00
#
_symmetry.space_group_name_H-M   'P 1'
#
loop_
_entity.id
_entity.type
_entity.pdbx_description
1 polymer ?
#
loop_
_entity_poly.entity_id
_entity_poly.type
_entity_poly.pdbx_seq_one_letter_code
_entity_poly.pdbx_strand_id
1 'polypeptide(L)'
;PDVSVLVAARLVSSFAVPVYWLAFQASVADVYGGDATRYAVLGSRIQAAMGLGYAVASLVGGRLAARDVRLAYGASAFLGCCVLALVSSAPETRPASKITTTEKRPPAFQPLAFRRLFMRGPRFARLNAVVLLQSLTNGMGDLWQVLARELRQWGAAQCGRFAAAAGCASTLGTLLTGPSIRLFGP
;
A
#
# COMPACT_ATOMS: atom_id res chain seq x y z
N PRO A 1 -17.77 19.63 -3.23
CA PRO A 1 -17.45 19.02 -4.53
C PRO A 1 -18.68 18.22 -4.97
N ASP A 2 -18.97 18.16 -6.27
CA ASP A 2 -20.10 17.36 -6.75
C ASP A 2 -19.83 15.86 -6.55
N VAL A 3 -20.86 15.09 -6.25
CA VAL A 3 -20.77 13.65 -5.95
C VAL A 3 -20.18 12.90 -7.15
N SER A 4 -20.54 13.30 -8.36
CA SER A 4 -20.02 12.76 -9.62
C SER A 4 -18.49 12.88 -9.71
N VAL A 5 -17.93 14.01 -9.29
CA VAL A 5 -16.48 14.27 -9.29
C VAL A 5 -15.78 13.39 -8.26
N LEU A 6 -16.37 13.20 -7.07
CA LEU A 6 -15.83 12.32 -6.04
C LEU A 6 -15.83 10.85 -6.48
N VAL A 7 -16.90 10.40 -7.13
CA VAL A 7 -17.00 9.03 -7.65
C VAL A 7 -15.95 8.80 -8.74
N ALA A 8 -15.83 9.73 -9.70
CA ALA A 8 -14.81 9.65 -10.75
C ALA A 8 -13.39 9.64 -10.16
N ALA A 9 -13.09 10.54 -9.22
CA ALA A 9 -11.80 10.57 -8.54
C ALA A 9 -11.52 9.28 -7.76
N ARG A 10 -12.53 8.72 -7.09
CA ARG A 10 -12.40 7.45 -6.38
C ARG A 10 -12.10 6.30 -7.34
N LEU A 11 -12.84 6.20 -8.45
CA LEU A 11 -12.59 5.19 -9.48
C LEU A 11 -11.14 5.28 -10.01
N VAL A 12 -10.70 6.47 -10.41
CA VAL A 12 -9.32 6.69 -10.88
C VAL A 12 -8.30 6.28 -9.81
N SER A 13 -8.50 6.68 -8.55
CA SER A 13 -7.59 6.31 -7.46
C SER A 13 -7.56 4.79 -7.20
N SER A 14 -8.71 4.11 -7.31
CA SER A 14 -8.83 2.68 -7.11
C SER A 14 -8.16 1.86 -8.22
N PHE A 15 -7.93 2.43 -9.40
CA PHE A 15 -7.12 1.80 -10.44
C PHE A 15 -5.63 2.19 -10.34
N ALA A 16 -5.35 3.47 -10.13
CA ALA A 16 -3.98 3.98 -10.12
C ALA A 16 -3.13 3.41 -8.97
N VAL A 17 -3.71 3.34 -7.76
CA VAL A 17 -2.98 2.89 -6.57
C VAL A 17 -2.54 1.42 -6.67
N PRO A 18 -3.42 0.44 -7.02
CA PRO A 18 -2.99 -0.95 -7.17
C PRO A 18 -1.99 -1.16 -8.31
N VAL A 19 -2.14 -0.44 -9.42
CA VAL A 19 -1.20 -0.54 -10.56
C VAL A 19 0.19 -0.05 -10.15
N TYR A 20 0.27 1.09 -9.48
CA TYR A 20 1.52 1.60 -8.92
C TYR A 20 2.13 0.59 -7.93
N TRP A 21 1.33 0.07 -7.00
CA TRP A 21 1.81 -0.86 -5.98
C TRP A 21 2.33 -2.16 -6.59
N LEU A 22 1.64 -2.70 -7.60
CA LEU A 22 2.06 -3.89 -8.32
C LEU A 22 3.39 -3.68 -9.05
N ALA A 23 3.54 -2.56 -9.76
CA ALA A 23 4.77 -2.21 -10.46
C ALA A 23 5.94 -2.00 -9.48
N PHE A 24 5.69 -1.34 -8.35
CA PHE A 24 6.67 -1.14 -7.30
C PHE A 24 7.15 -2.47 -6.70
N GLN A 25 6.24 -3.37 -6.33
CA GLN A 25 6.60 -4.69 -5.79
C GLN A 25 7.37 -5.54 -6.81
N ALA A 26 6.98 -5.49 -8.09
CA ALA A 26 7.71 -6.16 -9.17
C ALA A 26 9.15 -5.62 -9.30
N SER A 27 9.33 -4.30 -9.26
CA SER A 27 10.65 -3.66 -9.33
C SER A 27 11.56 -4.04 -8.15
N VAL A 28 11.00 -4.11 -6.94
CA VAL A 28 11.73 -4.55 -5.76
C VAL A 28 12.13 -6.04 -5.87
N ALA A 29 11.23 -6.88 -6.38
CA ALA A 29 11.50 -8.29 -6.62
C ALA A 29 12.56 -8.52 -7.71
N ASP A 30 12.63 -7.67 -8.73
CA ASP A 30 13.65 -7.75 -9.78
C ASP A 30 15.07 -7.46 -9.26
N VAL A 31 15.21 -6.53 -8.31
CA VAL A 31 16.52 -6.16 -7.71
C VAL A 31 16.93 -7.10 -6.57
N TYR A 32 15.99 -7.52 -5.71
CA TYR A 32 16.30 -8.22 -4.45
C TYR A 32 15.76 -9.66 -4.38
N GLY A 33 15.06 -10.16 -5.39
CA GLY A 33 14.41 -11.48 -5.35
C GLY A 33 15.36 -12.68 -5.22
N GLY A 34 16.66 -12.49 -5.47
CA GLY A 34 17.69 -13.52 -5.28
C GLY A 34 18.09 -13.76 -3.82
N ASP A 35 17.80 -12.84 -2.90
CA ASP A 35 18.17 -12.93 -1.48
C ASP A 35 16.93 -12.66 -0.60
N ALA A 36 16.33 -13.74 -0.10
CA ALA A 36 15.11 -13.68 0.69
C ALA A 36 15.27 -12.84 1.98
N THR A 37 16.45 -12.83 2.59
CA THR A 37 16.70 -12.07 3.82
C THR A 37 16.82 -10.58 3.53
N ARG A 38 17.55 -10.19 2.48
CA ARG A 38 17.62 -8.77 2.06
C ARG A 38 16.27 -8.25 1.59
N TYR A 39 15.52 -9.07 0.87
CA TYR A 39 14.16 -8.75 0.45
C TYR A 39 13.24 -8.50 1.66
N ALA A 40 13.28 -9.37 2.68
CA ALA A 40 12.48 -9.21 3.89
C ALA A 40 12.84 -7.93 4.69
N VAL A 41 14.14 -7.64 4.84
CA VAL A 41 14.62 -6.42 5.53
C VAL A 41 14.25 -5.15 4.78
N LEU A 42 14.34 -5.16 3.44
CA LEU A 42 13.91 -4.02 2.63
C LEU A 42 12.39 -3.84 2.69
N GLY A 43 11.64 -4.94 2.59
CA GLY A 43 10.19 -4.94 2.74
C GLY A 43 9.74 -4.36 4.08
N SER A 44 10.42 -4.71 5.18
CA SER A 44 10.10 -4.17 6.50
C SER A 44 10.37 -2.67 6.61
N ARG A 45 11.46 -2.18 5.98
CA ARG A 45 11.77 -0.73 5.91
C ARG A 45 10.76 0.04 5.06
N ILE A 46 10.35 -0.51 3.93
CA ILE A 46 9.30 0.07 3.08
C ILE A 46 7.99 0.16 3.86
N GLN A 47 7.59 -0.92 4.54
CA GLN A 47 6.36 -0.93 5.34
C GLN A 47 6.42 0.07 6.49
N ALA A 48 7.60 0.23 7.12
CA ALA A 48 7.81 1.26 8.13
C ALA A 48 7.67 2.68 7.55
N ALA A 49 8.28 2.95 6.39
CA ALA A 49 8.13 4.23 5.70
C ALA A 49 6.68 4.52 5.31
N MET A 50 5.91 3.50 4.91
CA MET A 50 4.47 3.63 4.66
C MET A 50 3.69 3.97 5.93
N GLY A 51 3.99 3.32 7.06
CA GLY A 51 3.38 3.64 8.35
C GLY A 51 3.65 5.08 8.77
N LEU A 52 4.89 5.54 8.59
CA LEU A 52 5.29 6.92 8.89
C LEU A 52 4.59 7.91 7.96
N GLY A 53 4.56 7.61 6.65
CA GLY A 53 3.84 8.40 5.66
C GLY A 53 2.36 8.50 5.98
N TYR A 54 1.72 7.39 6.37
CA TYR A 54 0.33 7.37 6.82
C TYR A 54 0.11 8.24 8.07
N ALA A 55 1.06 8.21 9.02
CA ALA A 55 0.96 9.02 10.22
C ALA A 55 1.07 10.52 9.94
N VAL A 56 2.06 10.93 9.14
CA VAL A 56 2.26 12.32 8.73
C VAL A 56 1.08 12.80 7.89
N ALA A 57 0.65 12.02 6.89
CA ALA A 57 -0.48 12.35 6.03
C ALA A 57 -1.78 12.48 6.83
N SER A 58 -2.01 11.64 7.84
CA SER A 58 -3.20 11.72 8.70
C SER A 58 -3.18 12.94 9.62
N LEU A 59 -2.02 13.32 10.17
CA LEU A 59 -1.87 14.52 11.00
C LEU A 59 -2.06 15.81 10.19
N VAL A 60 -1.39 15.89 9.04
CA VAL A 60 -1.42 17.08 8.19
C VAL A 60 -2.78 17.15 7.47
N GLY A 61 -3.21 16.04 6.87
CA GLY A 61 -4.50 15.93 6.17
C GLY A 61 -5.69 16.18 7.09
N GLY A 62 -5.67 15.64 8.32
CA GLY A 62 -6.72 15.89 9.31
C GLY A 62 -6.83 17.36 9.74
N ARG A 63 -5.69 18.06 9.88
CA ARG A 63 -5.67 19.50 10.19
C ARG A 63 -6.08 20.36 9.00
N LEU A 64 -5.64 20.02 7.79
CA LEU A 64 -6.02 20.73 6.56
C LEU A 64 -7.50 20.56 6.26
N ALA A 65 -8.03 19.33 6.35
CA ALA A 65 -9.43 19.02 6.12
C ALA A 65 -10.37 19.69 7.14
N ALA A 66 -9.90 19.95 8.36
CA ALA A 66 -10.65 20.70 9.35
C ALA A 66 -10.81 22.20 9.01
N ARG A 67 -9.91 22.76 8.18
CA ARG A 67 -10.00 24.14 7.67
C ARG A 67 -10.77 24.19 6.35
N ASP A 68 -10.30 23.45 5.37
CA ASP A 68 -10.95 23.28 4.07
C ASP A 68 -10.53 21.94 3.46
N VAL A 69 -11.53 21.13 3.12
CA VAL A 69 -11.35 19.84 2.46
C VAL A 69 -10.62 19.98 1.12
N ARG A 70 -10.80 21.09 0.40
CA ARG A 70 -10.13 21.35 -0.89
C ARG A 70 -8.62 21.48 -0.73
N LEU A 71 -8.14 22.09 0.37
CA LEU A 71 -6.71 22.22 0.65
C LEU A 71 -6.07 20.85 0.92
N ALA A 72 -6.77 19.96 1.61
CA ALA A 72 -6.29 18.59 1.84
C ALA A 72 -6.13 17.81 0.51
N TYR A 73 -7.11 17.95 -0.40
CA TYR A 73 -7.01 17.34 -1.74
C TYR A 73 -5.89 17.96 -2.59
N GLY A 74 -5.72 19.29 -2.56
CA GLY A 74 -4.64 19.97 -3.27
C GLY A 74 -3.24 19.54 -2.80
N ALA A 75 -3.04 19.45 -1.48
CA ALA A 75 -1.78 18.97 -0.91
C ALA A 75 -1.48 17.51 -1.30
N SER A 76 -2.51 16.64 -1.30
CA SER A 76 -2.40 15.25 -1.74
C SER A 76 -2.05 15.15 -3.23
N ALA A 77 -2.70 15.94 -4.08
CA ALA A 77 -2.41 15.96 -5.52
C ALA A 77 -0.97 16.41 -5.80
N PHE A 78 -0.50 17.45 -5.12
CA PHE A 78 0.88 17.92 -5.23
C PHE A 78 1.90 16.84 -4.86
N LEU A 79 1.71 16.16 -3.72
CA LEU A 79 2.54 15.03 -3.31
C LEU A 79 2.51 13.89 -4.34
N GLY A 80 1.34 13.59 -4.90
CA GLY A 80 1.19 12.60 -5.98
C GLY A 80 2.01 12.97 -7.22
N CYS A 81 1.97 14.23 -7.65
CA CYS A 81 2.80 14.71 -8.76
C CYS A 81 4.30 14.59 -8.47
N CYS A 82 4.74 14.91 -7.25
CA CYS A 82 6.14 14.74 -6.85
C CYS A 82 6.57 13.27 -6.93
N VAL A 83 5.73 12.33 -6.47
CA VAL A 83 6.02 10.90 -6.57
C VAL A 83 6.11 10.47 -8.04
N LEU A 84 5.19 10.91 -8.89
CA LEU A 84 5.24 10.59 -10.32
C LEU A 84 6.51 11.15 -11.00
N ALA A 85 6.97 12.34 -10.62
CA ALA A 85 8.20 12.92 -11.12
C ALA A 85 9.47 12.17 -10.65
N LEU A 86 9.45 11.65 -9.42
CA LEU A 86 10.55 10.81 -8.91
C LEU A 86 10.57 9.44 -9.59
N VAL A 87 9.41 8.86 -9.86
CA VAL A 87 9.31 7.56 -10.52
C VAL A 87 9.65 7.66 -12.01
N SER A 88 9.27 8.76 -12.69
CA SER A 88 9.62 8.96 -14.10
C SER A 88 11.12 9.18 -14.33
N SER A 89 11.87 9.54 -13.29
CA SER A 89 13.33 9.67 -13.32
C SER A 89 14.06 8.43 -12.79
N ALA A 90 13.33 7.41 -12.32
CA ALA A 90 13.94 6.18 -11.84
C ALA A 90 14.47 5.34 -13.03
N PRO A 91 15.68 4.74 -12.90
CA PRO A 91 16.22 3.88 -13.94
C PRO A 91 15.42 2.58 -14.06
N GLU A 92 15.43 1.99 -15.27
CA GLU A 92 14.83 0.67 -15.53
C GLU A 92 15.45 -0.38 -14.60
N THR A 93 14.61 -1.10 -13.86
CA THR A 93 15.04 -2.09 -12.87
C THR A 93 15.11 -3.50 -13.46
N ARG A 94 14.50 -3.73 -14.64
CA ARG A 94 14.60 -5.02 -15.33
C ARG A 94 16.00 -5.25 -15.89
N PRO A 95 16.63 -6.41 -15.60
CA PRO A 95 17.85 -6.82 -16.29
C PRO A 95 17.61 -6.87 -17.80
N ALA A 96 18.54 -6.33 -18.59
CA ALA A 96 18.46 -6.37 -20.06
C ALA A 96 18.26 -7.80 -20.61
N SER A 97 18.74 -8.82 -19.87
CA SER A 97 18.57 -10.24 -20.18
C SER A 97 17.14 -10.78 -20.02
N LYS A 98 16.26 -10.08 -19.29
CA LYS A 98 14.84 -10.42 -19.11
C LYS A 98 13.91 -9.57 -19.98
N ILE A 99 14.43 -8.63 -20.77
CA ILE A 99 13.65 -7.87 -21.74
C ILE A 99 13.42 -8.78 -22.96
N THR A 100 12.56 -9.77 -22.80
CA THR A 100 12.08 -10.56 -23.93
C THR A 100 11.08 -9.74 -24.73
N THR A 101 11.50 -9.26 -25.90
CA THR A 101 10.64 -8.69 -26.97
C THR A 101 9.57 -9.67 -27.49
N THR A 102 9.48 -10.87 -26.91
CA THR A 102 8.62 -11.99 -27.30
C THR A 102 7.42 -12.24 -26.38
N GLU A 103 7.10 -11.39 -25.41
CA GLU A 103 5.76 -11.38 -24.78
C GLU A 103 4.71 -10.88 -25.79
N LYS A 104 4.45 -11.69 -26.83
CA LYS A 104 3.64 -11.34 -28.00
C LYS A 104 2.13 -11.33 -27.73
N ARG A 105 1.69 -11.57 -26.50
CA ARG A 105 0.30 -11.38 -26.09
C ARG A 105 0.26 -11.15 -24.59
N PRO A 106 -0.40 -10.08 -24.10
CA PRO A 106 -0.78 -10.05 -22.71
C PRO A 106 -1.57 -11.35 -22.43
N PRO A 107 -1.27 -12.08 -21.36
CA PRO A 107 -2.05 -13.26 -21.01
C PRO A 107 -3.52 -12.84 -20.99
N ALA A 108 -4.37 -13.59 -21.71
CA ALA A 108 -5.80 -13.30 -21.77
C ALA A 108 -6.31 -13.06 -20.34
N PHE A 109 -7.03 -11.96 -20.12
CA PHE A 109 -7.53 -11.60 -18.80
C PHE A 109 -8.31 -12.78 -18.22
N GLN A 110 -7.73 -13.43 -17.22
CA GLN A 110 -8.28 -14.61 -16.57
C GLN A 110 -8.73 -14.20 -15.17
N PRO A 111 -10.02 -13.87 -14.96
CA PRO A 111 -10.52 -13.35 -13.68
C PRO A 111 -10.34 -14.34 -12.52
N LEU A 112 -10.18 -15.62 -12.81
CA LEU A 112 -9.95 -16.69 -11.83
C LEU A 112 -8.50 -17.19 -11.77
N ALA A 113 -7.54 -16.45 -12.34
CA ALA A 113 -6.13 -16.84 -12.32
C ALA A 113 -5.58 -17.01 -10.89
N PHE A 114 -6.13 -16.29 -9.90
CA PHE A 114 -5.75 -16.43 -8.49
C PHE A 114 -5.99 -17.84 -7.94
N ARG A 115 -6.94 -18.61 -8.49
CA ARG A 115 -7.18 -20.01 -8.07
C ARG A 115 -5.92 -20.86 -8.23
N ARG A 116 -5.09 -20.55 -9.23
CA ARG A 116 -3.80 -21.24 -9.43
C ARG A 116 -2.86 -21.09 -8.24
N LEU A 117 -2.96 -20.01 -7.45
CA LEU A 117 -2.15 -19.80 -6.25
C LEU A 117 -2.49 -20.84 -5.16
N PHE A 118 -3.77 -21.23 -5.06
CA PHE A 118 -4.24 -22.25 -4.12
C PHE A 118 -4.00 -23.69 -4.62
N MET A 119 -3.76 -23.88 -5.92
CA MET A 119 -3.55 -25.21 -6.52
C MET A 119 -2.08 -25.63 -6.60
N ARG A 120 -1.12 -24.79 -6.17
CA ARG A 120 0.33 -25.10 -6.16
C ARG A 120 0.78 -26.04 -5.03
N GLY A 121 -0.15 -26.55 -4.23
CA GLY A 121 0.10 -27.52 -3.17
C GLY A 121 -0.44 -27.09 -1.80
N PRO A 122 -0.52 -28.01 -0.83
CA PRO A 122 -1.21 -27.79 0.44
C PRO A 122 -0.56 -26.71 1.31
N ARG A 123 0.77 -26.55 1.26
CA ARG A 123 1.49 -25.49 2.01
C ARG A 123 1.15 -24.10 1.47
N PHE A 124 1.21 -23.91 0.15
CA PHE A 124 0.84 -22.65 -0.49
C PHE A 124 -0.64 -22.33 -0.32
N ALA A 125 -1.53 -23.33 -0.38
CA ALA A 125 -2.95 -23.14 -0.12
C ALA A 125 -3.21 -22.57 1.28
N ARG A 126 -2.54 -23.13 2.31
CA ARG A 126 -2.66 -22.64 3.69
C ARG A 126 -2.13 -21.22 3.87
N LEU A 127 -0.94 -20.92 3.31
CA LEU A 127 -0.37 -19.58 3.36
C LEU A 127 -1.27 -18.54 2.69
N ASN A 128 -1.78 -18.84 1.49
CA ASN A 128 -2.71 -17.95 0.80
C ASN A 128 -4.05 -17.79 1.55
N ALA A 129 -4.53 -18.83 2.24
CA ALA A 129 -5.72 -18.73 3.08
C ALA A 129 -5.50 -17.80 4.28
N VAL A 130 -4.33 -17.88 4.94
CA VAL A 130 -3.96 -16.95 6.02
C VAL A 130 -3.91 -15.51 5.52
N VAL A 131 -3.28 -15.26 4.37
CA VAL A 131 -3.21 -13.92 3.76
C VAL A 131 -4.60 -13.42 3.37
N LEU A 132 -5.49 -14.29 2.86
CA LEU A 132 -6.87 -13.93 2.55
C LEU A 132 -7.62 -13.51 3.81
N LEU A 133 -7.55 -14.31 4.88
CA LEU A 133 -8.20 -13.99 6.16
C LEU A 133 -7.66 -12.68 6.75
N GLN A 134 -6.35 -12.46 6.71
CA GLN A 134 -5.73 -11.21 7.14
C GLN A 134 -6.20 -10.01 6.31
N SER A 135 -6.41 -10.19 5.01
CA SER A 135 -6.90 -9.13 4.13
C SER A 135 -8.37 -8.79 4.42
N LEU A 136 -9.18 -9.80 4.75
CA LEU A 136 -10.59 -9.61 5.14
C LEU A 136 -10.74 -8.88 6.48
N THR A 137 -9.80 -9.05 7.40
CA THR A 137 -9.82 -8.35 8.70
C THR A 137 -9.24 -6.94 8.64
N ASN A 138 -8.62 -6.55 7.53
CA ASN A 138 -8.05 -5.22 7.34
C ASN A 138 -9.13 -4.16 6.99
N GLY A 139 -10.09 -3.96 7.90
CA GLY A 139 -11.20 -2.99 7.77
C GLY A 139 -10.84 -1.54 8.13
N MET A 140 -9.57 -1.27 8.45
CA MET A 140 -9.04 0.03 8.86
C MET A 140 -8.83 1.02 7.68
N GLY A 141 -9.26 0.70 6.46
CA GLY A 141 -9.14 1.59 5.32
C GLY A 141 -10.20 2.70 5.32
N ASP A 142 -11.45 2.34 5.06
CA ASP A 142 -12.51 3.32 4.78
C ASP A 142 -13.61 3.37 5.86
N LEU A 143 -13.96 2.21 6.44
CA LEU A 143 -15.15 2.11 7.29
C LEU A 143 -14.94 2.65 8.70
N TRP A 144 -13.73 2.52 9.25
CA TRP A 144 -13.47 2.87 10.64
C TRP A 144 -13.63 4.37 10.93
N GLN A 145 -13.30 5.24 9.96
CA GLN A 145 -13.43 6.69 10.13
C GLN A 145 -14.90 7.10 10.21
N VAL A 146 -15.74 6.44 9.43
CA VAL A 146 -17.20 6.62 9.45
C VAL A 146 -17.74 6.11 10.79
N LEU A 147 -17.37 4.90 11.21
CA LEU A 147 -17.79 4.35 12.50
C LEU A 147 -17.34 5.21 13.69
N ALA A 148 -16.13 5.77 13.66
CA ALA A 148 -15.65 6.66 14.72
C ALA A 148 -16.43 7.98 14.76
N ARG A 149 -16.85 8.49 13.60
CA ARG A 149 -17.71 9.69 13.52
C ARG A 149 -19.12 9.40 14.02
N GLU A 150 -19.73 8.31 13.57
CA GLU A 150 -21.11 7.97 13.94
C GLU A 150 -21.23 7.51 15.40
N LEU A 151 -20.39 6.57 15.84
CA LEU A 151 -20.52 5.94 17.16
C LEU A 151 -19.82 6.71 18.28
N ARG A 152 -18.75 7.46 17.96
CA ARG A 152 -17.95 8.18 18.96
C ARG A 152 -18.01 9.70 18.81
N GLN A 153 -18.73 10.21 17.80
CA GLN A 153 -18.88 11.64 17.53
C GLN A 153 -17.52 12.34 17.36
N TRP A 154 -16.52 11.62 16.83
CA TRP A 154 -15.17 12.16 16.67
C TRP A 154 -15.09 13.14 15.50
N GLY A 155 -14.49 14.31 15.75
CA GLY A 155 -14.18 15.28 14.71
C GLY A 155 -13.04 14.80 13.79
N ALA A 156 -12.92 15.41 12.60
CA ALA A 156 -11.88 15.05 11.61
C ALA A 156 -10.44 15.10 12.18
N ALA A 157 -10.16 16.07 13.05
CA ALA A 157 -8.86 16.19 13.71
C ALA A 157 -8.58 15.07 14.74
N GLN A 158 -9.62 14.55 15.42
CA GLN A 158 -9.47 13.44 16.36
C GLN A 158 -9.24 12.13 15.62
N CYS A 159 -9.99 11.88 14.54
CA CYS A 159 -9.73 10.75 13.65
C CYS A 159 -8.30 10.81 13.09
N GLY A 160 -7.84 11.98 12.64
CA GLY A 160 -6.46 12.16 12.15
C GLY A 160 -5.38 11.84 13.18
N ARG A 161 -5.58 12.22 14.46
CA ARG A 161 -4.63 11.89 15.55
C ARG A 161 -4.59 10.40 15.85
N PHE A 162 -5.75 9.73 15.88
CA PHE A 162 -5.82 8.29 16.10
C PHE A 162 -5.15 7.52 14.96
N ALA A 163 -5.49 7.88 13.71
CA ALA A 163 -4.86 7.31 12.51
C ALA A 163 -3.34 7.48 12.55
N ALA A 164 -2.87 8.64 13.03
CA ALA A 164 -1.45 8.90 13.16
C ALA A 164 -0.77 8.03 14.23
N ALA A 165 -1.39 7.86 15.39
CA ALA A 165 -0.91 6.94 16.41
C ALA A 165 -0.83 5.50 15.88
N ALA A 166 -1.85 5.06 15.13
CA ALA A 166 -1.85 3.76 14.48
C ALA A 166 -0.72 3.61 13.43
N GLY A 167 -0.48 4.65 12.63
CA GLY A 167 0.64 4.69 11.67
C GLY A 167 2.01 4.60 12.37
N CYS A 168 2.21 5.34 13.46
CA CYS A 168 3.42 5.25 14.28
C CYS A 168 3.59 3.85 14.89
N ALA A 169 2.53 3.25 15.44
CA ALA A 169 2.57 1.89 15.98
C ALA A 169 2.93 0.85 14.90
N SER A 170 2.35 0.99 13.70
CA SER A 170 2.68 0.14 12.54
C SER A 170 4.14 0.30 12.12
N THR A 171 4.65 1.54 12.12
CA THR A 171 6.06 1.85 11.83
C THR A 171 7.00 1.16 12.81
N LEU A 172 6.73 1.29 14.11
CA LEU A 172 7.55 0.67 15.15
C LEU A 172 7.50 -0.86 15.05
N GLY A 173 6.31 -1.45 14.91
CA GLY A 173 6.17 -2.91 14.79
C GLY A 173 6.90 -3.49 13.57
N THR A 174 6.90 -2.77 12.46
CA THR A 174 7.56 -3.23 11.22
C THR A 174 9.08 -3.04 11.26
N LEU A 175 9.59 -1.98 11.91
CA LEU A 175 11.02 -1.83 12.17
C LEU A 175 11.57 -2.93 13.08
N LEU A 176 10.76 -3.42 14.02
CA LEU A 176 11.13 -4.52 14.91
C LEU A 176 11.11 -5.90 14.21
N THR A 177 10.51 -6.01 13.02
CA THR A 177 10.43 -7.29 12.29
C THR A 177 11.81 -7.82 11.91
N GLY A 178 12.73 -6.95 11.46
CA GLY A 178 14.10 -7.35 11.10
C GLY A 178 14.90 -7.93 12.29
N PRO A 179 14.99 -7.22 13.43
CA PRO A 179 15.55 -7.75 14.67
C PRO A 179 14.89 -9.06 15.12
N SER A 180 13.56 -9.16 15.05
CA SER A 180 12.83 -10.39 15.43
C SER A 180 13.20 -11.59 14.55
N ILE A 181 13.29 -11.42 13.22
CA ILE A 181 13.72 -12.50 12.32
C ILE A 181 15.16 -12.95 12.62
N ARG A 182 16.04 -12.01 12.99
CA ARG A 182 17.42 -12.35 13.38
C ARG A 182 17.49 -13.10 14.72
N LEU A 183 16.58 -12.81 15.65
CA LEU A 183 16.57 -13.40 16.98
C LEU A 183 15.88 -14.77 17.02
N PHE A 184 14.78 -14.92 16.28
CA PHE A 184 13.93 -16.12 16.31
C PHE A 184 14.10 -17.04 15.10
N GLY A 185 14.89 -16.63 14.11
CA GLY A 185 15.05 -17.33 12.83
C GLY A 185 13.90 -17.05 11.85
N PRO A 186 14.07 -17.44 10.58
CA PRO A 186 13.01 -17.44 9.58
C PRO A 186 11.94 -18.52 9.85
#